data_AF-A0A1Y5EVA0-F1
#
_entry.id   AF-A0A1Y5EVA0-F1
#
_cell.length_a   1.000
_cell.length_b   1.000
_cell.length_c   1.000
_cell.angle_alpha   90.00
_cell.angle_beta   90.00
_cell.angle_gamma   90.00
#
_symmetry.space_group_name_H-M   'P 1'
#
loop_
_entity.id
_entity.type
_entity.pdbx_description
1 polymer ?
#
loop_
_entity_poly.entity_id
_entity_poly.type
_entity_poly.pdbx_seq_one_letter_code
_entity_poly.pdbx_strand_id
1 'polypeptide(L)'
;MSSGPDSQGLTSNELLVQQHQQLTALAQIIANEKHILQQHDPQALLAISQEKNTLLVAIQQLDQTIGQNQHFAQDKAAGKLTQELAEITELLTHCQQQNIVNGQIIQQSQLAVERMKTSLLENHNKNAITYDKKGKKSAGLSSLGLKA
;
A
#
# COMPACT_ATOMS: atom_id res chain seq x y z
N MET A 1 -17.79 -50.77 14.82
CA MET A 1 -16.54 -50.37 15.50
C MET A 1 -15.64 -49.80 14.42
N SER A 2 -15.05 -48.61 14.49
CA SER A 2 -15.13 -47.46 15.37
C SER A 2 -14.34 -46.39 14.61
N SER A 3 -14.95 -45.31 14.17
CA SER A 3 -14.23 -44.10 13.76
C SER A 3 -15.21 -42.95 13.96
N GLY A 4 -14.99 -42.20 15.04
CA GLY A 4 -15.84 -41.07 15.41
C GLY A 4 -15.80 -39.97 14.35
N PRO A 5 -16.71 -38.99 14.42
CA PRO A 5 -16.59 -37.80 13.61
C PRO A 5 -15.32 -37.09 14.07
N ASP A 6 -14.25 -37.21 13.28
CA ASP A 6 -13.01 -36.48 13.52
C ASP A 6 -13.37 -35.00 13.62
N SER A 7 -13.03 -34.44 14.79
CA SER A 7 -13.19 -33.04 15.12
C SER A 7 -12.79 -32.17 13.92
N GLN A 8 -13.74 -31.39 13.42
CA GLN A 8 -13.65 -30.52 12.24
C GLN A 8 -12.52 -29.49 12.39
N GLY A 9 -11.29 -29.90 12.12
CA GLY A 9 -10.20 -29.01 11.72
C GLY A 9 -10.23 -28.92 10.20
N LEU A 10 -10.13 -27.70 9.67
CA LEU A 10 -9.96 -27.48 8.21
C LEU A 10 -8.83 -28.36 7.69
N THR A 11 -9.09 -29.07 6.59
CA THR A 11 -8.07 -29.89 5.91
C THR A 11 -6.98 -28.99 5.34
N SER A 12 -5.77 -29.54 5.12
CA SER A 12 -4.65 -28.76 4.57
C SER A 12 -4.95 -28.15 3.20
N ASN A 13 -5.81 -28.79 2.41
CA ASN A 13 -6.27 -28.24 1.13
C ASN A 13 -7.25 -27.07 1.33
N GLU A 14 -8.21 -27.17 2.26
CA GLU A 14 -9.13 -26.07 2.56
C GLU A 14 -8.39 -24.81 3.05
N LEU A 15 -7.34 -24.99 3.85
CA LEU A 15 -6.49 -23.87 4.30
C LEU A 15 -5.78 -23.17 3.13
N LEU A 16 -5.27 -23.94 2.16
CA LEU A 16 -4.64 -23.37 0.96
C LEU A 16 -5.64 -22.67 0.05
N VAL A 17 -6.83 -23.26 -0.14
CA VAL A 17 -7.91 -22.63 -0.91
C VAL A 17 -8.31 -21.30 -0.29
N GLN A 18 -8.44 -21.23 1.04
CA GLN A 18 -8.71 -19.97 1.72
C GLN A 18 -7.58 -18.96 1.54
N GLN A 19 -6.32 -19.38 1.67
CA GLN A 19 -5.17 -18.50 1.47
C GLN A 19 -5.12 -17.97 0.03
N HIS A 20 -5.34 -18.82 -0.95
CA HIS A 20 -5.39 -18.44 -2.36
C HIS A 20 -6.53 -17.43 -2.64
N GLN A 21 -7.73 -17.65 -2.09
CA GLN A 21 -8.84 -16.71 -2.21
C GLN A 21 -8.53 -15.35 -1.57
N GLN A 22 -7.97 -15.34 -0.37
CA GLN A 22 -7.59 -14.10 0.31
C GLN A 22 -6.52 -13.33 -0.46
N LEU A 23 -5.51 -14.02 -1.00
CA LEU A 23 -4.47 -13.37 -1.77
C LEU A 23 -4.98 -12.87 -3.12
N THR A 24 -5.90 -13.59 -3.77
CA THR A 24 -6.58 -13.13 -5.00
C THR A 24 -7.39 -11.85 -4.73
N ALA A 25 -8.12 -11.82 -3.62
CA ALA A 25 -8.83 -10.61 -3.19
C ALA A 25 -7.85 -9.46 -2.89
N LEU A 26 -6.70 -9.75 -2.28
CA LEU A 26 -5.66 -8.75 -2.02
C LEU A 26 -5.11 -8.17 -3.33
N ALA A 27 -4.85 -9.00 -4.34
CA ALA A 27 -4.41 -8.55 -5.66
C ALA A 27 -5.44 -7.61 -6.31
N GLN A 28 -6.73 -7.93 -6.20
CA GLN A 28 -7.81 -7.07 -6.70
C GLN A 28 -7.87 -5.74 -5.96
N ILE A 29 -7.75 -5.75 -4.62
CA ILE A 29 -7.71 -4.53 -3.81
C ILE A 29 -6.53 -3.64 -4.21
N ILE A 30 -5.34 -4.21 -4.38
CA ILE A 30 -4.15 -3.45 -4.79
C ILE A 30 -4.30 -2.89 -6.21
N ALA A 31 -4.89 -3.65 -7.14
CA ALA A 31 -5.19 -3.17 -8.49
C ALA A 31 -6.21 -2.01 -8.48
N ASN A 32 -7.25 -2.11 -7.65
CA ASN A 32 -8.24 -1.05 -7.48
C ASN A 32 -7.64 0.18 -6.79
N GLU A 33 -6.75 0.00 -5.81
CA GLU A 33 -6.03 1.09 -5.14
C GLU A 33 -5.22 1.90 -6.17
N LYS A 34 -4.57 1.23 -7.12
CA LYS A 34 -3.88 1.91 -8.23
C LYS A 34 -4.82 2.81 -9.03
N HIS A 35 -6.02 2.33 -9.36
CA HIS A 35 -7.00 3.11 -10.10
C HIS A 35 -7.46 4.33 -9.30
N ILE A 36 -7.78 4.15 -8.02
CA ILE A 36 -8.20 5.23 -7.12
C ILE A 36 -7.10 6.28 -6.96
N LEU A 37 -5.84 5.86 -6.82
CA LEU A 37 -4.69 6.76 -6.76
C LEU A 37 -4.55 7.61 -8.03
N GLN A 38 -4.88 7.07 -9.20
CA GLN A 38 -4.89 7.81 -10.46
C GLN A 38 -6.06 8.81 -10.55
N GLN A 39 -7.19 8.51 -9.91
CA GLN A 39 -8.35 9.43 -9.85
C GLN A 39 -8.21 10.51 -8.79
N HIS A 40 -7.18 10.44 -7.94
CA HIS A 40 -6.94 11.36 -6.83
C HIS A 40 -8.15 11.51 -5.88
N ASP A 41 -8.92 10.44 -5.67
CA ASP A 41 -10.06 10.42 -4.75
C ASP A 41 -9.62 10.00 -3.32
N PRO A 42 -9.53 10.94 -2.36
CA PRO A 42 -9.07 10.64 -1.01
C PRO A 42 -10.07 9.82 -0.18
N GLN A 43 -11.38 9.91 -0.46
CA GLN A 43 -12.40 9.17 0.28
C GLN A 43 -12.38 7.69 -0.16
N ALA A 44 -12.33 7.45 -1.47
CA ALA A 44 -12.17 6.10 -2.01
C ALA A 44 -10.84 5.48 -1.56
N LEU A 45 -9.75 6.26 -1.48
CA LEU A 45 -8.44 5.77 -1.02
C LEU A 45 -8.48 5.32 0.44
N LEU A 46 -9.23 6.03 1.28
CA LEU A 46 -9.36 5.69 2.70
C LEU A 46 -10.19 4.41 2.89
N ALA A 47 -11.31 4.28 2.16
CA ALA A 47 -12.14 3.07 2.19
C ALA A 47 -11.34 1.83 1.76
N ILE A 48 -10.67 1.90 0.60
CA ILE A 48 -9.91 0.75 0.10
C ILE A 48 -8.69 0.40 0.97
N SER A 49 -8.10 1.40 1.65
CA SER A 49 -7.03 1.16 2.62
C SER A 49 -7.52 0.40 3.85
N GLN A 50 -8.73 0.66 4.32
CA GLN A 50 -9.35 -0.07 5.43
C GLN A 50 -9.69 -1.51 5.04
N GLU A 51 -10.22 -1.72 3.84
CA GLU A 51 -10.48 -3.05 3.28
C GLU A 51 -9.18 -3.86 3.16
N LYS A 52 -8.12 -3.24 2.61
CA LYS A 52 -6.78 -3.83 2.52
C LYS A 52 -6.25 -4.25 3.89
N ASN A 53 -6.37 -3.38 4.89
CA ASN A 53 -5.90 -3.67 6.25
C ASN A 53 -6.66 -4.86 6.87
N THR A 54 -7.99 -4.86 6.75
CA THR A 54 -8.84 -5.95 7.25
C THR A 54 -8.44 -7.29 6.64
N LEU A 55 -8.22 -7.33 5.33
CA LEU A 55 -7.81 -8.54 4.63
C LEU A 55 -6.40 -8.99 5.03
N LEU A 56 -5.46 -8.07 5.21
CA LEU A 56 -4.10 -8.41 5.68
C LEU A 56 -4.10 -9.02 7.08
N VAL A 57 -4.96 -8.52 7.98
CA VAL A 57 -5.13 -9.11 9.32
C VAL A 57 -5.70 -10.53 9.20
N ALA A 58 -6.68 -10.75 8.33
CA ALA A 58 -7.25 -12.08 8.09
C ALA A 58 -6.22 -13.06 7.49
N ILE A 59 -5.38 -12.61 6.55
CA ILE A 59 -4.28 -13.40 5.99
C ILE A 59 -3.27 -13.76 7.07
N GLN A 60 -2.87 -12.80 7.92
CA GLN A 60 -1.93 -13.06 9.01
C GLN A 60 -2.47 -14.09 10.01
N GLN A 61 -3.77 -14.02 10.35
CA GLN A 61 -4.42 -15.00 11.22
C GLN A 61 -4.46 -16.40 10.59
N LEU A 62 -4.77 -16.48 9.29
CA LEU A 62 -4.75 -17.74 8.56
C LEU A 62 -3.33 -18.32 8.50
N ASP A 63 -2.31 -17.51 8.22
CA ASP A 63 -0.91 -17.93 8.21
C ASP A 63 -0.45 -18.47 9.57
N GLN A 64 -0.87 -17.83 10.67
CA GLN A 64 -0.61 -18.34 12.00
C GLN A 64 -1.28 -19.70 12.24
N THR A 65 -2.51 -19.86 11.77
CA THR A 65 -3.27 -21.12 11.87
C THR A 65 -2.59 -22.23 11.07
N ILE A 66 -2.14 -21.92 9.86
CA ILE A 66 -1.37 -22.83 8.99
C ILE A 66 -0.05 -23.22 9.65
N GLY A 67 0.68 -22.24 10.21
CA GLY A 67 1.96 -22.47 10.88
C GLY A 67 1.87 -23.35 12.14
N GLN A 68 0.72 -23.33 12.83
CA GLN A 68 0.45 -24.18 13.99
C GLN A 68 -0.12 -25.56 13.63
N ASN A 69 -0.55 -25.76 12.39
CA ASN A 69 -1.19 -27.00 11.96
C ASN A 69 -0.15 -28.09 11.64
N GLN A 70 -0.06 -29.10 12.50
CA GLN A 70 0.89 -30.21 12.32
C GLN A 70 0.57 -31.08 11.10
N HIS A 71 -0.71 -31.21 10.72
CA HIS A 71 -1.12 -31.96 9.54
C HIS A 71 -0.63 -31.29 8.26
N PHE A 72 -0.73 -29.96 8.20
CA PHE A 72 -0.17 -29.16 7.12
C PHE A 72 1.35 -29.30 7.00
N ALA A 73 2.07 -29.30 8.12
CA ALA A 73 3.52 -29.53 8.11
C ALA A 73 3.89 -30.93 7.57
N GLN A 74 3.10 -31.95 7.90
CA GLN A 74 3.28 -33.31 7.39
C GLN A 74 2.99 -33.42 5.89
N ASP A 75 1.89 -32.84 5.41
CA ASP A 75 1.53 -32.86 3.98
C ASP A 75 2.49 -32.03 3.13
N LYS A 76 3.02 -30.92 3.68
CA LYS A 76 4.10 -30.15 3.08
C LYS A 76 5.39 -30.98 2.98
N ALA A 77 5.77 -31.67 4.06
CA ALA A 77 6.95 -32.54 4.07
C ALA A 77 6.80 -33.75 3.12
N ALA A 78 5.57 -34.22 2.92
CA ALA A 78 5.23 -35.27 1.96
C ALA A 78 5.19 -34.78 0.50
N GLY A 79 5.40 -33.48 0.24
CA GLY A 79 5.43 -32.90 -1.11
C GLY A 79 4.08 -32.82 -1.80
N LYS A 80 2.96 -33.04 -1.09
CA LYS A 80 1.60 -33.03 -1.66
C LYS A 80 1.10 -31.62 -1.99
N LEU A 81 1.70 -30.60 -1.37
CA LEU A 81 1.24 -29.21 -1.45
C LEU A 81 2.18 -28.32 -2.29
N THR A 82 3.17 -28.91 -2.96
CA THR A 82 4.26 -28.17 -3.62
C THR A 82 3.76 -27.25 -4.74
N GLN A 83 2.77 -27.70 -5.53
CA GLN A 83 2.21 -26.91 -6.64
C GLN A 83 1.42 -25.70 -6.12
N GLU A 84 0.47 -25.93 -5.21
CA GLU A 84 -0.37 -24.85 -4.67
C GLU A 84 0.45 -23.82 -3.89
N LEU A 85 1.49 -24.26 -3.17
CA LEU A 85 2.43 -23.35 -2.51
C LEU A 85 3.24 -22.52 -3.51
N ALA A 86 3.59 -23.07 -4.67
CA ALA A 86 4.28 -22.33 -5.71
C ALA A 86 3.36 -21.25 -6.31
N GLU A 87 2.10 -21.58 -6.60
CA GLU A 87 1.09 -20.63 -7.09
C GLU A 87 0.83 -19.50 -6.09
N ILE A 88 0.68 -19.85 -4.80
CA ILE A 88 0.53 -18.87 -3.72
C ILE A 88 1.76 -17.94 -3.62
N THR A 89 2.96 -18.49 -3.78
CA THR A 89 4.21 -17.72 -3.74
C THR A 89 4.32 -16.75 -4.92
N GLU A 90 3.94 -17.19 -6.11
CA GLU A 90 3.89 -16.34 -7.30
C GLU A 90 2.89 -15.20 -7.11
N LEU A 91 1.71 -15.50 -6.59
CA LEU A 91 0.67 -14.50 -6.37
C LEU A 91 1.06 -13.49 -5.27
N LEU A 92 1.72 -13.93 -4.19
CA LEU A 92 2.32 -13.05 -3.19
C LEU A 92 3.37 -12.12 -3.80
N THR A 93 4.23 -12.65 -4.65
CA THR A 93 5.26 -11.87 -5.36
C THR A 93 4.61 -10.81 -6.25
N HIS A 94 3.53 -11.17 -6.95
CA HIS A 94 2.74 -10.24 -7.74
C HIS A 94 2.13 -9.11 -6.88
N CYS A 95 1.46 -9.45 -5.77
CA CYS A 95 0.90 -8.48 -4.83
C CYS A 95 1.99 -7.54 -4.28
N GLN A 96 3.17 -8.06 -3.95
CA GLN A 96 4.29 -7.26 -3.46
C GLN A 96 4.76 -6.24 -4.51
N GLN A 97 4.92 -6.67 -5.76
CA GLN A 97 5.33 -5.78 -6.85
C GLN A 97 4.31 -4.67 -7.09
N GLN A 98 3.02 -5.00 -7.13
CA GLN A 98 1.97 -4.01 -7.30
C GLN A 98 1.90 -3.01 -6.13
N ASN A 99 2.11 -3.48 -4.90
CA ASN A 99 2.15 -2.61 -3.72
C ASN A 99 3.32 -1.61 -3.77
N ILE A 100 4.50 -2.05 -4.24
CA ILE A 100 5.64 -1.15 -4.47
C ILE A 100 5.28 -0.06 -5.48
N VAL A 101 4.62 -0.43 -6.59
CA VAL A 101 4.15 0.54 -7.59
C VAL A 101 3.16 1.54 -6.99
N ASN A 102 2.18 1.09 -6.21
CA ASN A 102 1.24 1.97 -5.54
C ASN A 102 1.94 2.93 -4.57
N GLY A 103 2.94 2.45 -3.81
CA GLY A 103 3.77 3.28 -2.94
C GLY A 103 4.52 4.39 -3.70
N GLN A 104 5.04 4.09 -4.88
CA GLN A 104 5.68 5.09 -5.75
C GLN A 104 4.69 6.15 -6.24
N ILE A 105 3.48 5.75 -6.63
CA ILE A 105 2.41 6.67 -7.06
C ILE A 105 2.03 7.61 -5.92
N ILE A 106 1.91 7.10 -4.69
CA ILE A 106 1.63 7.90 -3.50
C ILE A 106 2.73 8.94 -3.28
N GLN A 107 4.00 8.53 -3.34
CA GLN A 107 5.14 9.44 -3.15
C GLN A 107 5.17 10.55 -4.22
N GLN A 108 4.91 10.20 -5.48
CA GLN A 108 4.83 11.17 -6.57
C GLN A 108 3.66 12.15 -6.38
N SER A 109 2.51 11.66 -5.95
CA SER A 109 1.33 12.49 -5.67
C SER A 109 1.59 13.50 -4.56
N GLN A 110 2.24 13.08 -3.47
CA GLN A 110 2.65 13.98 -2.38
C GLN A 110 3.62 15.07 -2.87
N LEU A 111 4.60 14.71 -3.68
CA LEU A 111 5.54 15.68 -4.25
C LEU A 111 4.85 16.68 -5.18
N ALA A 112 3.87 16.25 -5.97
CA ALA A 112 3.08 17.12 -6.83
C ALA A 112 2.25 18.13 -6.01
N VAL A 113 1.62 17.68 -4.93
CA VAL A 113 0.87 18.56 -4.00
C VAL A 113 1.79 19.59 -3.34
N GLU A 114 2.96 19.18 -2.85
CA GLU A 114 3.92 20.13 -2.26
C GLU A 114 4.45 21.12 -3.29
N ARG A 115 4.75 20.68 -4.52
CA ARG A 115 5.13 21.59 -5.61
C ARG A 115 4.01 22.58 -5.94
N MET A 116 2.76 22.14 -5.96
CA MET A 116 1.61 23.01 -6.21
C MET A 116 1.48 24.05 -5.10
N LYS A 117 1.60 23.64 -3.84
CA LYS A 117 1.60 24.53 -2.67
C LYS A 117 2.72 25.56 -2.73
N THR A 118 3.96 25.14 -3.00
CA THR A 118 5.10 26.06 -3.18
C THR A 118 4.83 27.04 -4.32
N SER A 119 4.35 26.56 -5.46
CA SER A 119 4.04 27.41 -6.63
C SER A 119 2.95 28.45 -6.31
N LEU A 120 1.91 28.06 -5.57
CA LEU A 120 0.84 28.96 -5.15
C LEU A 120 1.35 30.02 -4.16
N LEU A 121 2.19 29.64 -3.19
CA LEU A 121 2.80 30.57 -2.24
C LEU A 121 3.78 31.53 -2.92
N GLU A 122 4.60 31.04 -3.85
CA GLU A 122 5.50 31.86 -4.67
C GLU A 122 4.73 32.82 -5.59
N ASN A 123 3.64 32.35 -6.24
CA ASN A 123 2.80 33.19 -7.08
C ASN A 123 2.06 34.26 -6.24
N HIS A 124 1.53 33.89 -5.07
CA HIS A 124 0.93 34.83 -4.13
C HIS A 124 1.93 35.89 -3.66
N ASN A 125 3.18 35.50 -3.38
CA ASN A 125 4.24 36.45 -3.02
C ASN A 125 4.62 37.37 -4.20
N LYS A 126 4.69 36.86 -5.43
CA LYS A 126 4.94 37.65 -6.65
C LYS A 126 3.78 38.60 -7.00
N ASN A 127 2.53 38.19 -6.80
CA ASN A 127 1.35 39.04 -7.01
C ASN A 127 1.17 40.07 -5.89
N ALA A 128 1.62 39.80 -4.66
CA ALA A 128 1.74 40.79 -3.60
C ALA A 128 2.83 41.86 -3.91
N ILE A 129 3.81 41.51 -4.75
CA ILE A 129 4.86 42.43 -5.23
C ILE A 129 4.37 43.33 -6.40
N THR A 130 3.26 42.99 -7.06
CA THR A 130 2.70 43.81 -8.16
C THR A 130 1.44 44.57 -7.75
N TYR A 131 1.48 45.29 -6.62
CA TYR A 131 0.82 46.61 -6.47
C TYR A 131 1.25 47.27 -5.14
N ASP A 132 2.54 47.51 -4.95
CA ASP A 132 2.95 48.66 -4.14
C ASP A 132 2.67 49.93 -4.96
N LYS A 133 1.42 50.43 -4.87
CA LYS A 133 1.01 51.75 -5.35
C LYS A 133 1.55 52.89 -4.47
N LYS A 134 2.75 52.75 -3.92
CA LYS A 134 3.41 53.70 -3.02
C LYS A 134 4.95 53.75 -3.17
N GLY A 135 5.50 53.15 -4.22
CA GLY A 135 6.80 53.53 -4.77
C GLY A 135 7.94 53.56 -3.75
N LYS A 136 8.11 52.52 -2.93
CA LYS A 136 9.35 52.34 -2.16
C LYS A 136 10.08 51.07 -2.60
N LYS A 137 11.00 51.29 -3.53
CA LYS A 137 12.06 50.36 -3.93
C LYS A 137 12.97 50.02 -2.75
N SER A 138 12.69 48.92 -2.07
CA SER A 138 13.69 48.25 -1.22
C SER A 138 14.33 47.14 -2.03
N ALA A 139 15.28 47.52 -2.89
CA ALA A 139 16.27 46.59 -3.42
C ALA A 139 17.06 46.03 -2.23
N GLY A 140 17.19 44.71 -2.19
CA GLY A 140 17.97 44.00 -1.20
C GLY A 140 19.46 44.33 -1.26
N LEU A 141 20.10 44.16 -0.09
CA LEU A 141 21.49 43.79 0.16
C LEU A 141 22.50 44.09 -0.96
N SER A 142 23.43 45.03 -0.72
CA SER A 142 24.88 44.93 -1.06
C SER A 142 25.62 46.24 -0.79
N SER A 143 26.28 46.37 0.36
CA SER A 143 27.72 46.69 0.45
C SER A 143 28.10 46.84 1.92
N LEU A 144 28.39 45.71 2.56
CA LEU A 144 29.29 45.69 3.69
C LEU A 144 30.66 46.13 3.17
N GLY A 145 31.07 47.37 3.47
CA GLY A 145 32.37 47.86 3.07
C GLY A 145 32.59 49.33 3.40
N LEU A 146 33.56 49.56 4.29
CA LEU A 146 34.38 50.78 4.47
C LEU A 146 33.90 51.85 5.46
N LYS A 147 34.54 51.84 6.63
CA LYS A 147 35.26 52.98 7.27
C LYS A 147 36.02 52.42 8.48
N ALA A 148 37.36 52.35 8.48
CA ALA A 148 38.35 53.45 8.55
C ALA A 148 38.20 54.27 9.83
#